data_AF-A0A1X1X8R9-F1
#
_entry.id   AF-A0A1X1X8R9-F1
#
_cell.length_a   1.000
_cell.length_b   1.000
_cell.length_c   1.000
_cell.angle_alpha   90.00
_cell.angle_beta   90.00
_cell.angle_gamma   90.00
#
_symmetry.space_group_name_H-M   'P 1'
#
loop_
_entity.id
_entity.type
_entity.pdbx_description
1 polymer ?
#
loop_
_entity_poly.entity_id
_entity_poly.type
_entity_poly.pdbx_seq_one_letter_code
_entity_poly.pdbx_strand_id
1 'polypeptide(L)' 'MRQWRRGRALLDCGHRADPHAPCWRCGEITDRQAEAAAEAIDHLDAQGLPALADTKTCRGLARIGRRDLASAVHRRTAGV' A
#
# COMPACT_ATOMS: atom_id res chain seq x y z
N MET A 1 3.10 -17.48 -31.50
CA MET A 1 2.36 -16.21 -31.35
C MET A 1 1.15 -16.48 -30.45
N ARG A 2 1.13 -16.01 -29.20
CA ARG A 2 -0.03 -16.23 -28.30
C ARG A 2 -0.98 -15.03 -28.41
N GLN A 3 -2.17 -15.32 -28.94
CA GLN A 3 -3.28 -14.39 -29.07
C GLN A 3 -3.87 -14.09 -27.70
N TRP A 4 -3.79 -12.84 -27.25
CA TRP A 4 -4.48 -12.36 -26.06
C TRP A 4 -5.97 -12.17 -26.37
N ARG A 5 -6.82 -13.09 -25.90
CA ARG A 5 -8.27 -12.89 -25.95
C ARG A 5 -8.63 -11.74 -25.02
N ARG A 6 -9.21 -10.68 -25.59
CA ARG A 6 -9.80 -9.54 -24.88
C ARG A 6 -11.02 -10.02 -24.11
N GLY A 7 -10.84 -10.38 -22.85
CA GLY A 7 -11.91 -10.76 -21.94
C GLY A 7 -11.38 -10.74 -20.52
N ARG A 8 -12.04 -9.98 -19.63
CA ARG A 8 -11.75 -9.79 -18.21
C ARG A 8 -11.18 -11.05 -17.54
N ALA A 9 -9.86 -11.19 -17.54
CA ALA A 9 -9.21 -12.30 -16.86
C ALA A 9 -9.19 -11.98 -15.37
N LEU A 10 -9.73 -12.88 -14.55
CA LEU A 10 -9.38 -12.91 -13.14
C LEU A 10 -7.90 -13.30 -13.07
N LEU A 11 -7.10 -12.47 -12.41
CA LEU A 11 -5.71 -12.80 -12.08
C LEU A 11 -5.70 -13.93 -11.06
N ASP A 12 -4.58 -14.65 -10.95
CA ASP A 12 -4.42 -15.78 -10.01
C ASP A 12 -4.67 -15.38 -8.54
N CYS A 13 -4.57 -14.09 -8.24
CA CYS A 13 -4.90 -13.48 -6.96
C CYS A 13 -6.42 -13.18 -6.76
N GLY A 14 -7.30 -13.64 -7.65
CA GLY A 14 -8.76 -13.45 -7.58
C GLY A 14 -9.27 -12.04 -7.92
N HIS A 15 -8.40 -11.14 -8.40
CA HIS A 15 -8.77 -9.76 -8.75
C HIS A 15 -8.93 -9.60 -10.26
N ARG A 16 -9.81 -8.69 -10.69
CA ARG A 16 -9.96 -8.37 -12.11
C ARG A 16 -8.67 -7.73 -12.62
N ALA A 17 -8.09 -8.32 -13.66
CA ALA A 17 -7.00 -7.69 -14.39
C ALA A 17 -7.51 -6.42 -15.07
N ASP A 18 -6.94 -5.27 -14.72
CA ASP A 18 -6.91 -4.14 -15.64
C ASP A 18 -5.77 -4.39 -16.63
N PRO A 19 -6.04 -4.45 -17.96
CA PRO A 19 -4.99 -4.65 -18.96
C PRO A 19 -3.91 -3.55 -18.96
N HIS A 20 -4.20 -2.39 -18.39
CA HIS A 20 -3.33 -1.22 -18.37
C HIS A 20 -2.65 -0.99 -17.02
N ALA A 21 -2.99 -1.77 -15.99
CA ALA A 21 -2.42 -1.61 -14.67
C ALA A 21 -2.27 -2.97 -13.94
N PRO A 22 -1.08 -3.28 -13.39
CA PRO A 22 -0.89 -4.50 -12.60
C PRO A 22 -1.84 -4.50 -11.41
N CYS A 23 -2.36 -5.65 -10.95
CA CYS A 23 -3.32 -5.71 -9.82
C CYS A 23 -2.98 -4.73 -8.69
N TRP A 24 -3.79 -3.67 -8.52
CA TRP A 24 -3.51 -2.59 -7.56
C TRP A 24 -3.49 -3.11 -6.12
N ARG A 25 -4.24 -4.20 -5.88
CA ARG A 25 -4.32 -4.88 -4.58
C ARG A 25 -3.20 -5.87 -4.34
N CYS A 26 -2.43 -6.23 -5.35
CA CYS A 26 -1.40 -7.27 -5.30
C CYS A 26 0.00 -6.69 -5.38
N GLY A 27 0.15 -5.53 -6.04
CA GLY A 27 1.39 -4.77 -6.03
C GLY A 27 1.80 -4.35 -4.62
N GLU A 28 3.11 -4.22 -4.43
CA GLU A 28 3.67 -3.42 -3.35
C GLU A 28 3.38 -1.94 -3.63
N ILE A 29 3.21 -1.12 -2.58
CA ILE A 29 3.09 0.32 -2.77
C ILE A 29 4.39 0.87 -3.35
N THR A 30 4.32 1.87 -4.23
CA THR A 30 5.53 2.50 -4.77
C THR A 30 6.22 3.37 -3.71
N ASP A 31 7.49 3.72 -3.93
CA ASP A 31 8.20 4.62 -2.99
C ASP A 31 7.50 5.99 -2.91
N ARG A 32 7.00 6.50 -4.04
CA ARG A 32 6.22 7.75 -4.07
C ARG A 32 4.91 7.66 -3.29
N GLN A 33 4.24 6.51 -3.33
CA GLN A 33 3.06 6.25 -2.50
C GLN A 33 3.42 6.15 -1.01
N ALA A 34 4.58 5.57 -0.69
CA ALA A 34 5.08 5.51 0.69
C ALA A 34 5.43 6.91 1.23
N GLU A 35 6.03 7.77 0.42
CA GLU A 35 6.28 9.18 0.76
C GLU A 35 4.98 9.92 1.05
N ALA A 36 4.00 9.83 0.13
CA ALA A 36 2.69 10.46 0.32
C ALA A 36 1.95 9.90 1.55
N ALA A 37 2.08 8.60 1.83
CA ALA A 37 1.53 7.99 3.03
C ALA A 37 2.19 8.54 4.31
N ALA A 38 3.51 8.74 4.31
CA ALA A 38 4.21 9.35 5.45
C ALA A 38 3.70 10.77 5.73
N GLU A 39 3.56 11.60 4.70
CA GLU A 39 3.01 12.96 4.83
C GLU A 39 1.58 12.96 5.38
N ALA A 40 0.74 12.04 4.90
CA ALA A 40 -0.64 11.89 5.38
C ALA A 40 -0.70 11.44 6.84
N ILE A 41 0.18 10.51 7.25
CA ILE A 41 0.29 10.04 8.63
C ILE A 41 0.68 11.20 9.54
N ASP A 42 1.73 11.94 9.19
CA ASP A 42 2.21 13.08 9.98
C ASP A 42 1.12 14.16 10.10
N HIS A 43 0.36 14.41 9.03
CA HIS A 43 -0.75 15.36 9.04
C HIS A 43 -1.89 14.95 9.97
N LEU A 44 -2.30 13.68 9.95
CA LEU A 44 -3.35 13.15 10.81
C LEU A 44 -2.90 13.15 12.28
N ASP A 45 -1.67 12.70 12.55
CA ASP A 45 -1.11 12.67 13.91
C ASP A 45 -1.02 14.09 14.49
N ALA A 46 -0.66 15.09 13.67
CA ALA A 46 -0.66 16.50 14.09
C ALA A 46 -2.06 17.05 14.44
N GLN A 47 -3.13 16.45 13.91
CA GLN A 47 -4.51 16.78 14.25
C GLN A 47 -5.05 15.98 15.44
N GLY A 48 -4.23 15.12 16.06
CA GLY A 48 -4.67 14.21 17.11
C GLY A 48 -5.54 13.06 16.59
N LEU A 49 -5.54 12.83 15.27
CA LEU A 49 -6.23 11.71 14.63
C LEU A 49 -5.20 10.60 14.41
N PRO A 50 -5.20 9.51 15.22
CA PRO A 50 -4.18 8.49 15.10
C PRO A 50 -4.27 7.80 13.73
N ALA A 51 -3.26 8.02 12.89
CA ALA A 51 -3.22 7.41 11.58
C ALA A 51 -3.07 5.88 11.68
N LEU A 52 -3.78 5.17 10.82
CA LEU A 52 -3.71 3.72 10.65
C LEU A 52 -3.23 3.39 9.24
N ALA A 53 -2.47 2.30 9.11
CA ALA A 53 -1.96 1.88 7.82
C ALA A 53 -1.86 0.36 7.74
N ASP A 54 -2.11 -0.18 6.55
CA ASP A 54 -2.00 -1.62 6.32
C ASP A 54 -0.54 -2.08 6.28
N THR A 55 -0.34 -3.41 6.31
CA THR A 55 0.98 -4.03 6.31
C THR A 55 1.82 -3.63 5.09
N LYS A 56 1.20 -3.41 3.93
CA LYS A 56 1.92 -3.02 2.70
C LYS A 56 2.47 -1.61 2.82
N THR A 57 1.66 -0.72 3.39
CA THR A 57 2.05 0.65 3.66
C THR A 57 3.19 0.69 4.67
N CYS A 58 3.11 -0.09 5.75
CA CYS A 58 4.20 -0.23 6.72
C CYS A 58 5.50 -0.73 6.08
N ARG A 59 5.43 -1.71 5.17
CA ARG A 59 6.60 -2.20 4.42
C ARG A 59 7.18 -1.14 3.49
N GLY A 60 6.34 -0.37 2.79
CA GLY A 60 6.79 0.74 1.96
C GLY A 60 7.49 1.82 2.78
N LEU A 61 6.92 2.22 3.92
CA LEU A 61 7.54 3.17 4.86
C LEU A 61 8.93 2.67 5.34
N ALA A 62 9.02 1.41 5.73
CA ALA A 62 10.30 0.82 6.17
C ALA A 62 11.35 0.79 5.05
N ARG A 63 10.93 0.56 3.79
CA ARG A 63 11.80 0.56 2.60
C ARG A 63 12.35 1.94 2.28
N ILE A 64 11.55 3.00 2.42
CA ILE A 64 12.01 4.40 2.25
C ILE A 64 12.75 4.97 3.47
N GLY A 65 13.14 4.13 4.43
CA GLY A 65 13.91 4.52 5.61
C GLY A 65 13.09 5.04 6.80
N ARG A 66 11.76 5.11 6.70
CA ARG A 66 10.85 5.58 7.77
C ARG A 66 10.45 4.43 8.72
N ARG A 67 11.43 3.67 9.21
CA ARG A 67 11.20 2.44 10.01
C ARG A 67 10.49 2.69 11.35
N ASP A 68 10.80 3.80 12.01
CA ASP A 68 10.18 4.16 13.29
C ASP A 68 8.70 4.49 13.10
N LEU A 69 8.38 5.28 12.06
CA LEU A 69 7.01 5.59 11.67
C LEU A 69 6.23 4.32 11.30
N ALA A 70 6.82 3.44 10.50
CA ALA A 70 6.24 2.16 10.13
C ALA A 70 5.90 1.31 11.37
N SER A 71 6.82 1.23 12.34
CA SER A 71 6.62 0.47 13.57
C SER A 71 5.55 1.09 14.47
N ALA A 72 5.53 2.42 14.59
CA ALA A 72 4.54 3.14 15.38
C ALA A 72 3.12 2.94 14.84
N VAL A 73 2.93 3.09 13.52
CA VAL A 73 1.61 2.92 12.88
C VAL A 73 1.19 1.45 12.86
N HIS A 74 2.13 0.51 12.70
CA HIS A 74 1.83 -0.92 12.79
C HIS A 74 1.28 -1.32 14.16
N ARG A 75 1.91 -0.86 15.25
CA ARG A 75 1.42 -1.11 16.62
C ARG A 75 0.02 -0.53 16.84
N ARG A 76 -0.18 0.74 16.44
CA ARG A 76 -1.51 1.40 16.48
C ARG A 76 -2.58 0.58 15.77
N THR A 77 -2.26 0.08 14.58
CA THR A 77 -3.19 -0.71 13.76
C THR A 77 -3.47 -2.08 14.36
N ALA A 78 -2.49 -2.68 15.04
CA ALA A 78 -2.65 -3.96 15.74
C ALA A 78 -3.35 -3.84 17.11
N GLY A 79 -3.61 -2.63 17.60
CA GLY A 79 -4.28 -2.39 18.89
C GLY A 79 -3.41 -2.70 20.11
N VAL A 80 -2.08 -2.62 19.96
CA VAL A 80 -1.06 -2.87 21.01
C VAL A 80 -0.30 -1.62 21.42
#